data_AF-A0A844Y990-F1
#
_entry.id   AF-A0A844Y990-F1
#
_cell.length_a   1.000
_cell.length_b   1.000
_cell.length_c   1.000
_cell.angle_alpha   90.00
_cell.angle_beta   90.00
_cell.angle_gamma   90.00
#
_symmetry.space_group_name_H-M   'P 1'
#
loop_
_entity.id
_entity.type
_entity.pdbx_description
1 polymer ?
#
loop_
_entity_poly.entity_id
_entity_poly.type
_entity_poly.pdbx_seq_one_letter_code
_entity_poly.pdbx_strand_id
1 'polypeptide(L)'
;MKNAFLFSLIATGVLGACSAGKPATEERKVSQQKTFSAEDKRIASVLSIGNDEISSTVSPQYRATLCSLSLQAIEDGMRSTLSDEQRQAFAQAQALYDQRSAAGLSQDDRERTVEEVEAAYPNPIDRARFAIGCLQDLA
;
A
#
# COMPACT_ATOMS: atom_id res chain seq x y z
N MET A 1 52.48 -34.35 -28.04
CA MET A 1 52.69 -35.81 -28.01
C MET A 1 52.05 -36.38 -26.76
N LYS A 2 51.36 -37.54 -26.90
CA LYS A 2 50.59 -38.36 -25.94
C LYS A 2 49.06 -38.14 -25.90
N ASN A 3 48.42 -39.01 -26.68
CA ASN A 3 47.04 -39.50 -26.56
C ASN A 3 46.81 -40.20 -25.20
N ALA A 4 45.57 -40.17 -24.69
CA ALA A 4 44.63 -41.30 -24.76
C ALA A 4 43.53 -41.21 -23.67
N PHE A 5 42.32 -41.52 -24.12
CA PHE A 5 41.04 -41.66 -23.41
C PHE A 5 41.04 -42.68 -22.26
N LEU A 6 40.08 -42.53 -21.32
CA LEU A 6 39.07 -43.52 -20.84
C LEU A 6 38.54 -43.08 -19.45
N PHE A 7 37.29 -42.60 -19.34
CA PHE A 7 36.02 -43.32 -19.04
C PHE A 7 35.67 -43.45 -17.54
N SER A 8 34.37 -43.27 -17.22
CA SER A 8 33.66 -43.36 -15.92
C SER A 8 33.81 -42.15 -14.97
N LEU A 9 32.77 -41.55 -14.40
CA LEU A 9 31.52 -42.11 -13.88
C LEU A 9 30.26 -41.31 -14.31
N ILE A 10 29.23 -42.06 -14.69
CA ILE A 10 27.84 -41.62 -14.79
C ILE A 10 27.26 -41.67 -13.38
N ALA A 11 26.95 -40.52 -12.79
CA ALA A 11 26.16 -40.43 -11.56
C ALA A 11 24.68 -40.31 -11.92
N THR A 12 24.00 -41.45 -11.92
CA THR A 12 22.55 -41.58 -12.02
C THR A 12 21.90 -41.14 -10.71
N GLY A 13 21.52 -39.86 -10.64
CA GLY A 13 20.64 -39.32 -9.60
C GLY A 13 19.19 -39.39 -10.07
N VAL A 14 18.41 -40.25 -9.40
CA VAL A 14 17.02 -40.61 -9.69
C VAL A 14 16.13 -39.37 -9.82
N LEU A 15 15.56 -39.19 -11.03
CA LEU A 15 14.47 -38.27 -11.29
C LEU A 15 13.23 -38.75 -10.53
N GLY A 16 12.89 -38.04 -9.45
CA GLY A 16 11.58 -38.10 -8.83
C GLY A 16 10.53 -37.62 -9.84
N ALA A 17 9.66 -38.53 -10.23
CA ALA A 17 8.51 -38.26 -11.07
C ALA A 17 7.54 -37.30 -10.36
N CYS A 18 7.54 -36.03 -10.76
CA CYS A 18 6.38 -35.16 -10.62
C CYS A 18 5.74 -35.00 -11.99
N SER A 19 4.62 -35.72 -12.15
CA SER A 19 3.47 -35.44 -13.00
C SER A 19 3.66 -34.47 -14.17
N ALA A 20 3.43 -35.01 -15.37
CA ALA A 20 3.22 -34.28 -16.60
C ALA A 20 2.08 -33.25 -16.45
N GLY A 21 2.46 -32.01 -16.14
CA GLY A 21 1.68 -30.83 -16.46
C GLY A 21 2.45 -30.05 -17.51
N LYS A 22 1.98 -30.08 -18.77
CA LYS A 22 2.45 -29.13 -19.79
C LYS A 22 2.41 -27.72 -19.17
N PRO A 23 3.49 -26.92 -19.19
CA PRO A 23 3.30 -25.51 -19.01
C PRO A 23 2.51 -25.05 -20.23
N ALA A 24 1.19 -24.88 -20.05
CA ALA A 24 0.48 -23.90 -20.83
C ALA A 24 1.18 -22.60 -20.50
N THR A 25 2.14 -22.22 -21.34
CA THR A 25 2.54 -20.83 -21.49
C THR A 25 1.30 -20.14 -22.02
N GLU A 26 0.35 -19.85 -21.13
CA GLU A 26 -0.51 -18.71 -21.31
C GLU A 26 0.48 -17.54 -21.38
N GLU A 27 0.76 -17.10 -22.60
CA GLU A 27 1.14 -15.73 -22.85
C GLU A 27 0.08 -14.91 -22.12
N ARG A 28 0.40 -14.52 -20.88
CA ARG A 28 -0.28 -13.46 -20.18
C ARG A 28 -0.06 -12.27 -21.09
N LYS A 29 -1.00 -12.04 -22.02
CA LYS A 29 -1.00 -10.89 -22.92
C LYS A 29 -0.73 -9.71 -22.01
N VAL A 30 0.48 -9.18 -22.11
CA VAL A 30 0.92 -8.01 -21.38
C VAL A 30 -0.21 -7.02 -21.58
N SER A 31 -0.89 -6.70 -20.48
CA SER A 31 -2.01 -5.78 -20.43
C SER A 31 -1.71 -4.65 -21.39
N GLN A 32 -2.57 -4.44 -22.38
CA GLN A 32 -2.43 -3.30 -23.29
C GLN A 32 -2.11 -2.10 -22.43
N GLN A 33 -0.93 -1.54 -22.61
CA GLN A 33 -0.45 -0.41 -21.82
C GLN A 33 -1.36 0.75 -22.21
N LYS A 34 -2.44 0.92 -21.44
CA LYS A 34 -3.52 1.85 -21.77
C LYS A 34 -2.91 3.24 -21.62
N THR A 35 -2.64 3.90 -22.74
CA THR A 35 -2.12 5.27 -22.71
C THR A 35 -3.26 6.19 -22.29
N PHE A 36 -3.20 6.67 -21.05
CA PHE A 36 -4.15 7.65 -20.52
C PHE A 36 -3.97 9.00 -21.19
N SER A 37 -5.09 9.65 -21.52
CA SER A 37 -5.11 10.99 -22.09
C SER A 37 -4.57 12.03 -21.10
N ALA A 38 -4.19 13.21 -21.58
CA ALA A 38 -3.81 14.31 -20.68
C ALA A 38 -4.96 14.70 -19.74
N GLU A 39 -6.21 14.60 -20.22
CA GLU A 39 -7.40 14.87 -19.44
C GLU A 39 -7.64 13.80 -18.38
N ASP A 40 -7.42 12.51 -18.70
CA ASP A 40 -7.52 11.41 -17.74
C ASP A 40 -6.54 11.63 -16.58
N LYS A 41 -5.30 12.03 -16.90
CA LYS A 41 -4.26 12.33 -15.91
C LYS A 41 -4.64 13.55 -15.05
N ARG A 42 -5.23 14.58 -15.66
CA ARG A 42 -5.70 15.77 -14.94
C ARG A 42 -6.85 15.45 -13.98
N ILE A 43 -7.80 14.62 -14.42
CA ILE A 43 -8.91 14.17 -13.55
C ILE A 43 -8.37 13.32 -12.41
N ALA A 44 -7.49 12.37 -12.71
CA ALA A 44 -6.85 11.54 -11.70
C ALA A 44 -6.05 12.38 -10.71
N SER A 45 -5.28 13.39 -11.15
CA SER A 45 -4.51 14.25 -10.24
C SER A 45 -5.39 15.09 -9.31
N VAL A 46 -6.59 15.49 -9.75
CA VAL A 46 -7.54 16.23 -8.90
C VAL A 46 -8.18 15.33 -7.84
N LEU A 47 -8.36 14.04 -8.14
CA LEU A 47 -9.00 13.07 -7.24
C LEU A 47 -7.98 12.32 -6.36
N SER A 48 -6.76 12.16 -6.85
CA SER A 48 -5.64 11.62 -6.09
C SER A 48 -5.11 12.71 -5.16
N ILE A 49 -5.81 12.93 -4.06
CA ILE A 49 -5.26 13.61 -2.89
C ILE A 49 -4.40 12.57 -2.17
N GLY A 50 -3.32 12.18 -2.85
CA GLY A 50 -2.40 11.14 -2.43
C GLY A 50 -1.02 11.76 -2.31
N ASN A 51 -0.52 11.87 -1.08
CA ASN A 51 0.83 12.28 -0.65
C ASN A 51 1.42 13.61 -1.15
N ASP A 52 1.03 14.14 -2.32
CA ASP A 52 1.59 15.33 -2.96
C ASP A 52 1.05 16.65 -2.36
N GLU A 53 -0.18 16.66 -1.83
CA GLU A 53 -0.71 17.80 -1.06
C GLU A 53 -0.14 17.87 0.36
N ILE A 54 0.32 16.74 0.90
CA ILE A 54 1.00 16.69 2.18
C ILE A 54 2.45 17.11 1.91
N SER A 55 2.73 18.39 2.13
CA SER A 55 4.07 18.95 1.96
C SER A 55 5.15 17.98 2.43
N SER A 56 6.17 17.72 1.61
CA SER A 56 7.30 16.85 1.96
C SER A 56 8.07 17.35 3.19
N THR A 57 7.75 18.54 3.68
CA THR A 57 8.29 19.16 4.89
C THR A 57 7.59 18.76 6.18
N VAL A 58 6.43 18.09 6.14
CA VAL A 58 5.76 17.64 7.38
C VAL A 58 6.50 16.44 7.99
N SER A 59 6.43 16.32 9.31
CA SER A 59 7.03 15.19 10.01
C SER A 59 6.33 13.87 9.67
N PRO A 60 7.03 12.72 9.78
CA PRO A 60 6.41 11.41 9.65
C PRO A 60 5.22 11.21 10.60
N GLN A 61 5.29 11.77 11.81
CA GLN A 61 4.23 11.69 12.81
C GLN A 61 3.00 12.50 12.42
N TYR A 62 3.18 13.69 11.83
CA TYR A 62 2.09 14.48 11.28
C TYR A 62 1.38 13.73 10.17
N ARG A 63 2.14 13.16 9.21
CA ARG A 63 1.58 12.34 8.13
C ARG A 63 0.82 11.13 8.67
N ALA A 64 1.38 10.43 9.66
CA ALA A 64 0.70 9.30 10.28
C ALA A 64 -0.59 9.71 11.03
N THR A 65 -0.59 10.87 11.69
CA THR A 65 -1.77 11.42 12.36
C THR A 65 -2.87 11.74 11.34
N LEU A 66 -2.52 12.41 10.24
CA LEU A 66 -3.45 12.66 9.14
C LEU A 66 -4.00 11.35 8.57
N CYS A 67 -3.17 10.33 8.36
CA CYS A 67 -3.65 9.03 7.89
C CYS A 67 -4.61 8.35 8.86
N SER A 68 -4.35 8.38 10.16
CA SER A 68 -5.27 7.82 11.15
C SER A 68 -6.64 8.53 11.11
N LEU A 69 -6.65 9.86 11.17
CA LEU A 69 -7.88 10.65 11.13
C LEU A 69 -8.64 10.50 9.80
N SER A 70 -7.92 10.29 8.70
CA SER A 70 -8.49 10.09 7.36
C SER A 70 -9.15 8.71 7.24
N LEU A 71 -8.50 7.67 7.77
CA LEU A 71 -9.07 6.31 7.84
C LEU A 71 -10.32 6.28 8.72
N GLN A 72 -10.31 6.98 9.85
CA GLN A 72 -11.49 7.14 10.69
C GLN A 72 -12.63 7.83 9.93
N ALA A 73 -12.34 8.94 9.25
CA ALA A 73 -13.35 9.71 8.53
C ALA A 73 -14.00 8.90 7.39
N ILE A 74 -13.22 8.11 6.64
CA ILE A 74 -13.79 7.25 5.60
C ILE A 74 -14.57 6.09 6.23
N GLU A 75 -14.05 5.43 7.27
CA GLU A 75 -14.78 4.35 7.95
C GLU A 75 -16.13 4.85 8.47
N ASP A 76 -16.17 6.00 9.13
CA ASP A 76 -17.40 6.61 9.65
C ASP A 76 -18.44 6.82 8.54
N GLY A 77 -18.00 7.27 7.36
CA GLY A 77 -18.88 7.53 6.22
C GLY A 77 -19.45 6.26 5.55
N MET A 78 -18.77 5.12 5.67
CA MET A 78 -19.18 3.86 5.02
C MET A 78 -19.43 2.70 5.98
N ARG A 79 -19.37 2.92 7.29
CA ARG A 79 -19.39 1.87 8.33
C ARG A 79 -20.51 0.84 8.16
N SER A 80 -21.71 1.29 7.82
CA SER A 80 -22.89 0.44 7.62
C SER A 80 -22.84 -0.42 6.36
N THR A 81 -21.94 -0.11 5.44
CA THR A 81 -21.76 -0.80 4.15
C THR A 81 -20.59 -1.77 4.15
N LEU A 82 -19.71 -1.68 5.15
CA LEU A 82 -18.56 -2.57 5.29
C LEU A 82 -18.97 -3.96 5.75
N SER A 83 -18.26 -4.99 5.29
CA SER A 83 -18.29 -6.32 5.91
C SER A 83 -17.54 -6.31 7.25
N ASP A 84 -17.70 -7.37 8.05
CA ASP A 84 -16.92 -7.54 9.29
C ASP A 84 -15.41 -7.59 9.01
N GLU A 85 -15.02 -8.30 7.95
CA GLU A 85 -13.63 -8.40 7.51
C GLU A 85 -13.05 -7.03 7.14
N GLN A 86 -13.83 -6.22 6.41
CA GLN A 86 -13.42 -4.87 6.04
C GLN A 86 -13.30 -3.95 7.25
N ARG A 87 -14.25 -4.02 8.21
CA ARG A 87 -14.15 -3.29 9.48
C ARG A 87 -12.90 -3.67 10.25
N GLN A 88 -12.60 -4.97 10.33
CA GLN A 88 -11.40 -5.45 11.03
C GLN A 88 -10.12 -4.99 10.32
N ALA A 89 -10.11 -4.93 8.99
CA ALA A 89 -8.99 -4.40 8.23
C ALA A 89 -8.79 -2.89 8.46
N PHE A 90 -9.87 -2.11 8.48
CA PHE A 90 -9.82 -0.68 8.84
C PHE A 90 -9.26 -0.46 10.24
N ALA A 91 -9.74 -1.20 11.24
CA ALA A 91 -9.23 -1.11 12.61
C ALA A 91 -7.73 -1.43 12.71
N GLN A 92 -7.26 -2.42 11.95
CA GLN A 92 -5.82 -2.75 11.89
C GLN A 92 -5.01 -1.64 11.21
N ALA A 93 -5.49 -1.11 10.09
CA ALA A 93 -4.83 -0.01 9.38
C ALA A 93 -4.75 1.25 10.26
N GLN A 94 -5.83 1.59 10.96
CA GLN A 94 -5.87 2.71 11.89
C GLN A 94 -4.87 2.50 13.04
N ALA A 95 -4.84 1.32 13.67
CA ALA A 95 -3.90 1.01 14.74
C ALA A 95 -2.43 1.13 14.30
N LEU A 96 -2.10 0.76 13.06
CA LEU A 96 -0.76 0.95 12.51
C LEU A 96 -0.38 2.44 12.42
N TYR A 97 -1.30 3.28 11.96
CA TYR A 97 -1.04 4.72 11.88
C TYR A 97 -1.06 5.41 13.24
N ASP A 98 -1.87 4.96 14.18
CA ASP A 98 -1.84 5.42 15.58
C ASP A 98 -0.51 5.10 16.27
N GLN A 99 0.04 3.91 16.02
CA GLN A 99 1.37 3.56 16.51
C GLN A 99 2.45 4.45 15.90
N ARG A 100 2.38 4.69 14.58
CA ARG A 100 3.35 5.52 13.85
C ARG A 100 3.25 7.00 14.25
N SER A 101 2.05 7.51 14.50
CA SER A 101 1.84 8.89 14.94
C SER A 101 2.38 9.14 16.34
N ALA A 102 2.27 8.14 17.23
CA ALA A 102 2.79 8.21 18.59
C ALA A 102 4.31 7.99 18.72
N ALA A 103 4.95 7.45 17.68
CA ALA A 103 6.33 6.98 17.76
C ALA A 103 7.32 8.13 18.08
N GLY A 104 7.91 8.05 19.28
CA GLY A 104 8.93 9.00 19.74
C GLY A 104 8.39 10.35 20.23
N LEU A 105 7.08 10.51 20.35
CA LEU A 105 6.45 11.74 20.87
C LEU A 105 6.01 11.59 22.32
N SER A 106 6.01 12.72 23.04
CA SER A 106 5.31 12.86 24.31
C SER A 106 3.79 12.86 24.09
N GLN A 107 3.00 12.70 25.15
CA GLN A 107 1.54 12.80 25.03
C GLN A 107 1.12 14.21 24.57
N ASP A 108 1.68 15.27 25.15
CA ASP A 108 1.36 16.65 24.79
C ASP A 108 1.69 16.96 23.32
N ASP A 109 2.80 16.44 22.79
CA ASP A 109 3.15 16.63 21.38
C ASP A 109 2.23 15.85 20.44
N ARG A 110 1.73 14.68 20.88
CA ARG A 110 0.73 13.92 20.11
C ARG A 110 -0.59 14.69 20.04
N GLU A 111 -1.07 15.20 21.17
CA GLU A 111 -2.30 15.99 21.23
C GLU A 111 -2.19 17.26 20.37
N ARG A 112 -1.06 17.97 20.47
CA ARG A 112 -0.78 19.13 19.60
C ARG A 112 -0.78 18.75 18.11
N THR A 113 -0.18 17.63 17.75
CA THR A 113 -0.15 17.16 16.35
C THR A 113 -1.56 16.85 15.85
N VAL A 114 -2.42 16.25 16.68
CA VAL A 114 -3.83 16.02 16.34
C VAL A 114 -4.55 17.34 16.11
N GLU A 115 -4.41 18.30 17.04
CA GLU A 115 -5.01 19.63 16.92
C GLU A 115 -4.55 20.37 15.65
N GLU A 116 -3.26 20.31 15.33
CA GLU A 116 -2.70 20.91 14.12
C GLU A 116 -3.28 20.29 12.84
N VAL A 117 -3.43 18.96 12.80
CA VAL A 117 -4.06 18.28 11.65
C VAL A 117 -5.53 18.62 11.54
N GLU A 118 -6.27 18.63 12.64
CA GLU A 118 -7.69 18.97 12.65
C GLU A 118 -7.92 20.44 12.29
N ALA A 119 -7.04 21.35 12.70
CA ALA A 119 -7.10 22.76 12.32
C ALA A 119 -6.78 22.97 10.83
N ALA A 120 -5.80 22.23 10.28
CA ALA A 120 -5.44 22.30 8.87
C ALA A 120 -6.51 21.68 7.95
N TYR A 121 -7.14 20.59 8.42
CA TYR A 121 -8.14 19.83 7.66
C TYR A 121 -9.41 19.62 8.52
N PRO A 122 -10.21 20.67 8.75
CA PRO A 122 -11.34 20.60 9.69
C PRO A 122 -12.52 19.78 9.18
N ASN A 123 -12.64 19.62 7.86
CA ASN A 123 -13.74 18.90 7.24
C ASN A 123 -13.41 17.39 7.13
N PRO A 124 -14.21 16.49 7.71
CA PRO A 124 -14.03 15.04 7.57
C PRO A 124 -14.01 14.56 6.11
N ILE A 125 -14.76 15.20 5.22
CA ILE A 125 -14.78 14.84 3.79
C ILE A 125 -13.43 15.11 3.14
N ASP A 126 -12.77 16.21 3.50
CA ASP A 126 -11.44 16.52 2.97
C ASP A 126 -10.40 15.54 3.52
N ARG A 127 -10.51 15.17 4.81
CA ARG A 127 -9.68 14.11 5.41
C ARG A 127 -9.87 12.76 4.73
N ALA A 128 -11.11 12.34 4.47
CA ALA A 128 -11.40 11.05 3.82
C ALA A 128 -10.71 10.88 2.45
N ARG A 129 -10.38 11.97 1.75
CA ARG A 129 -9.67 11.91 0.46
C ARG A 129 -8.23 11.43 0.60
N PHE A 130 -7.57 11.68 1.74
CA PHE A 130 -6.22 11.17 2.02
C PHE A 130 -6.19 9.68 2.35
N ALA A 131 -7.32 9.09 2.76
CA ALA A 131 -7.38 7.68 3.19
C ALA A 131 -6.92 6.72 2.09
N ILE A 132 -7.26 7.01 0.83
CA ILE A 132 -6.83 6.18 -0.32
C ILE A 132 -5.31 6.18 -0.46
N GLY A 133 -4.68 7.36 -0.36
CA GLY A 133 -3.22 7.48 -0.42
C GLY A 133 -2.55 6.74 0.74
N CYS A 134 -3.07 6.88 1.95
CA CYS A 134 -2.57 6.16 3.11
C CYS A 134 -2.69 4.63 2.95
N LEU A 135 -3.81 4.12 2.42
CA LEU A 135 -3.95 2.68 2.17
C LEU A 135 -2.99 2.18 1.09
N GLN A 136 -2.71 2.98 0.06
CA GLN A 136 -1.73 2.64 -0.98
C GLN A 136 -0.30 2.54 -0.41
N ASP A 137 0.06 3.38 0.56
CA ASP A 137 1.37 3.32 1.23
C ASP A 137 1.57 2.03 2.07
N LEU A 138 0.50 1.26 2.36
CA LEU A 138 0.57 -0.01 3.07
C LEU A 138 0.75 -1.23 2.14
N ALA A 139 0.62 -1.06 0.82
CA ALA A 139 0.66 -2.12 -0.19
C ALA A 139 2.01 -2.20 -0.91
#